data_AF-A0A2V9HU45-F1
#
_entry.id   AF-A0A2V9HU45-F1
#
_cell.length_a   1.000
_cell.length_b   1.000
_cell.length_c   1.000
_cell.angle_alpha   90.00
_cell.angle_beta   90.00
_cell.angle_gamma   90.00
#
_symmetry.space_group_name_H-M   'P 1'
#
loop_
_entity.id
_entity.type
_entity.pdbx_description
1 polymer ?
#
loop_
_entity_poly.entity_id
_entity_poly.type
_entity_poly.pdbx_seq_one_letter_code
_entity_poly.pdbx_strand_id
1 'polypeptide(L)'
;MPHPKRIEPVENLSEQAGSQSTQRKILRLKSSDARIEKREPLPVQLYLASLDDPRARERTVTEDVSPHGARVLTKRYWQPGEAPLLTPLIGEFPKHARVVYCHPQPNGSYCVGIAFEGPSFKWHV
;
A
#
# COMPACT_ATOMS: atom_id res chain seq x y z
N MET A 1 44.03 -45.63 57.49
CA MET A 1 44.39 -44.45 58.30
C MET A 1 44.20 -43.19 57.46
N PRO A 2 43.17 -42.37 57.70
CA PRO A 2 43.17 -40.98 57.26
C PRO A 2 43.04 -40.00 58.44
N HIS A 3 43.89 -38.97 58.44
CA HIS A 3 43.84 -37.76 59.28
C HIS A 3 43.85 -36.54 58.35
N PRO A 4 43.56 -35.30 58.82
CA PRO A 4 42.33 -34.77 59.40
C PRO A 4 41.86 -33.47 58.68
N LYS A 5 40.85 -32.78 59.25
CA LYS A 5 39.97 -31.77 58.62
C LYS A 5 40.43 -30.29 58.73
N ARG A 6 39.85 -29.47 57.82
CA ARG A 6 39.17 -28.15 58.00
C ARG A 6 40.00 -26.85 57.93
N ILE A 7 39.53 -25.88 57.12
CA ILE A 7 38.91 -24.58 57.49
C ILE A 7 38.36 -23.87 56.23
N GLU A 8 37.11 -23.39 56.31
CA GLU A 8 36.37 -22.54 55.35
C GLU A 8 36.76 -21.06 55.48
N PRO A 9 36.52 -20.22 54.46
CA PRO A 9 35.66 -19.06 54.74
C PRO A 9 34.68 -18.66 53.63
N VAL A 10 33.42 -18.53 54.07
CA VAL A 10 32.54 -17.35 53.98
C VAL A 10 32.16 -16.84 52.58
N GLU A 11 30.91 -17.18 52.25
CA GLU A 11 29.85 -16.38 51.62
C GLU A 11 30.25 -15.05 50.97
N ASN A 12 29.91 -14.92 49.69
CA ASN A 12 29.44 -13.64 49.19
C ASN A 12 28.18 -13.85 48.36
N LEU A 13 27.03 -13.59 48.99
CA LEU A 13 25.79 -13.31 48.29
C LEU A 13 25.94 -11.95 47.62
N SER A 14 25.85 -11.94 46.30
CA SER A 14 25.21 -10.83 45.60
C SER A 14 24.25 -11.44 44.59
N GLU A 15 23.00 -11.59 45.01
CA GLU A 15 21.86 -11.43 44.11
C GLU A 15 22.04 -10.13 43.33
N GLN A 16 21.64 -10.12 42.06
CA GLN A 16 20.76 -9.10 41.47
C GLN A 16 20.55 -9.43 39.98
N ALA A 17 19.32 -9.89 39.73
CA ALA A 17 18.43 -9.51 38.63
C ALA A 17 19.05 -9.17 37.26
N GLY A 18 18.61 -9.88 36.21
CA GLY A 18 18.93 -9.41 34.86
C GLY A 18 18.41 -10.23 33.70
N SER A 19 17.08 -10.31 33.57
CA SER A 19 16.39 -10.48 32.29
C SER A 19 16.62 -11.79 31.52
N GLN A 20 15.70 -12.73 31.72
CA GLN A 20 15.39 -13.74 30.71
C GLN A 20 15.11 -13.02 29.39
N SER A 21 16.08 -13.05 28.48
CA SER A 21 15.88 -12.65 27.10
C SER A 21 14.83 -13.57 26.50
N THR A 22 13.56 -13.15 26.61
CA THR A 22 12.46 -13.66 25.82
C THR A 22 12.83 -13.40 24.38
N GLN A 23 13.43 -14.41 23.74
CA GLN A 23 13.52 -14.53 22.30
C GLN A 23 12.08 -14.47 21.80
N ARG A 24 11.58 -13.25 21.57
CA ARG A 24 10.39 -13.00 20.79
C ARG A 24 10.71 -13.56 19.43
N LYS A 25 10.30 -14.80 19.23
CA LYS A 25 10.28 -15.49 17.97
C LYS A 25 9.47 -14.58 17.05
N ILE A 26 10.17 -13.74 16.28
CA ILE A 26 9.55 -12.84 15.32
C ILE A 26 8.79 -13.79 14.40
N LEU A 27 7.47 -13.85 14.59
CA LEU A 27 6.60 -14.55 13.67
C LEU A 27 6.86 -13.84 12.34
N ARG A 28 7.59 -14.49 11.44
CA ARG A 28 7.65 -14.07 10.05
C ARG A 28 6.22 -14.18 9.56
N LEU A 29 5.46 -13.11 9.74
CA LEU A 29 4.26 -12.85 9.00
C LEU A 29 4.72 -12.96 7.56
N LYS A 30 4.36 -14.06 6.89
CA LYS A 30 4.38 -14.11 5.44
C LYS A 30 3.66 -12.82 5.03
N SER A 31 4.38 -11.90 4.40
CA SER A 31 3.77 -10.69 3.86
C SER A 31 2.71 -11.19 2.89
N SER A 32 1.46 -11.27 3.34
CA SER A 32 0.35 -11.32 2.41
C SER A 32 0.53 -10.10 1.53
N ASP A 33 0.19 -10.28 0.26
CA ASP A 33 -0.04 -9.24 -0.73
C ASP A 33 -1.17 -8.30 -0.23
N ALA A 34 -0.89 -7.62 0.88
CA ALA A 34 -1.82 -6.84 1.65
C ALA A 34 -1.59 -5.39 1.23
N ARG A 35 -2.65 -4.81 0.69
CA ARG A 35 -2.65 -3.40 0.33
C ARG A 35 -2.43 -2.57 1.58
N ILE A 36 -1.54 -1.57 1.48
CA ILE A 36 -1.28 -0.59 2.55
C ILE A 36 -2.56 0.20 2.87
N GLU A 37 -3.40 0.44 1.86
CA GLU A 37 -4.66 1.16 1.99
C GLU A 37 -5.85 0.27 1.66
N LYS A 38 -6.92 0.41 2.46
CA LYS A 38 -8.24 -0.08 2.09
C LYS A 38 -8.72 0.67 0.84
N ARG A 39 -9.47 -0.04 -0.01
CA ARG A 39 -10.16 0.55 -1.15
C ARG A 39 -11.66 0.51 -0.94
N GLU A 40 -12.32 1.63 -1.18
CA GLU A 40 -13.77 1.74 -1.11
C GLU A 40 -14.37 1.58 -2.52
N PRO A 41 -15.43 0.77 -2.71
CA PRO A 41 -16.11 0.62 -4.00
C PRO A 41 -16.99 1.85 -4.28
N LEU A 42 -16.35 2.98 -4.57
CA LEU A 42 -16.99 4.27 -4.79
C LEU A 42 -16.97 4.62 -6.29
N PRO A 43 -18.13 4.73 -6.97
CA PRO A 43 -18.19 5.08 -8.38
C PRO A 43 -18.14 6.60 -8.58
N VAL A 44 -16.96 7.13 -8.87
CA VAL A 44 -16.70 8.55 -9.15
C VAL A 44 -16.49 8.74 -10.64
N GLN A 45 -17.27 9.64 -11.24
CA GLN A 45 -17.09 9.99 -12.65
C GLN A 45 -15.92 10.96 -12.82
N LEU A 46 -15.09 10.72 -13.82
CA LEU A 46 -13.91 11.51 -14.11
C LEU A 46 -13.56 11.49 -15.59
N TYR A 47 -12.72 12.42 -16.01
CA TYR A 47 -11.96 12.33 -17.26
C TYR A 47 -10.57 11.77 -16.98
N LEU A 48 -10.12 10.90 -17.88
CA LEU A 48 -8.75 10.41 -17.93
C LEU A 48 -8.15 10.81 -19.28
N ALA A 49 -7.03 11.53 -19.26
CA ALA A 49 -6.40 12.06 -20.47
C ALA A 49 -4.91 11.78 -20.48
N SER A 50 -4.35 11.48 -21.66
CA SER A 50 -2.90 11.50 -21.84
C SER A 50 -2.45 12.96 -21.86
N LEU A 51 -1.26 13.24 -21.32
CA LEU A 51 -0.68 14.57 -21.39
C LEU A 51 -0.26 14.95 -22.82
N ASP A 52 0.08 13.96 -23.65
CA ASP A 52 0.49 14.17 -25.04
C ASP A 52 -0.70 14.49 -25.95
N ASP A 53 -1.89 13.96 -25.62
CA ASP A 53 -3.13 14.27 -26.31
C ASP A 53 -4.29 14.51 -25.32
N PRO A 54 -4.37 15.72 -24.73
CA PRO A 54 -5.44 16.07 -23.80
C PRO A 54 -6.82 16.15 -24.45
N ARG A 55 -6.90 16.26 -25.79
CA ARG A 55 -8.17 16.36 -26.52
C ARG A 55 -8.85 15.00 -26.62
N ALA A 56 -8.08 13.91 -26.66
CA ALA A 56 -8.57 12.54 -26.63
C ALA A 56 -8.96 12.04 -25.22
N ARG A 57 -9.35 12.93 -24.30
CA ARG A 57 -9.76 12.56 -22.94
C ARG A 57 -10.96 11.62 -22.95
N GLU A 58 -10.89 10.58 -22.14
CA GLU A 58 -11.95 9.61 -21.97
C GLU A 58 -12.78 9.93 -20.72
N ARG A 59 -14.11 9.98 -20.83
CA ARG A 59 -14.98 10.02 -19.65
C ARG A 59 -15.20 8.61 -19.12
N THR A 60 -14.91 8.38 -17.84
CA THR A 60 -15.04 7.08 -17.21
C THR A 60 -15.47 7.15 -15.74
N VAL A 61 -15.53 6.00 -15.07
CA VAL A 61 -15.91 5.79 -13.68
C VAL A 61 -14.87 4.91 -12.96
N THR A 62 -14.66 5.19 -11.68
CA THR A 62 -13.88 4.33 -10.79
C THR A 62 -14.67 3.08 -10.39
N GLU A 63 -14.01 1.93 -10.32
CA GLU A 63 -14.55 0.74 -9.66
C GLU A 63 -14.30 0.81 -8.15
N ASP A 64 -13.12 1.28 -7.77
CA ASP A 64 -12.72 1.47 -6.38
C ASP A 64 -11.71 2.61 -6.24
N VAL A 65 -11.62 3.16 -5.03
CA VAL A 65 -10.78 4.31 -4.72
C VAL A 65 -10.04 4.13 -3.40
N SER A 66 -8.85 4.73 -3.30
CA SER A 66 -8.11 4.93 -2.05
C SER A 66 -7.45 6.32 -2.06
N PRO A 67 -6.95 6.82 -0.94
CA PRO A 67 -6.28 8.12 -0.89
C PRO A 67 -5.14 8.29 -1.90
N HIS A 68 -4.41 7.21 -2.24
CA HIS A 68 -3.28 7.26 -3.17
C HIS A 68 -3.52 6.52 -4.49
N GLY A 69 -4.77 6.21 -4.85
CA GLY A 69 -5.04 5.65 -6.16
C GLY A 69 -6.48 5.23 -6.39
N ALA A 70 -6.70 4.63 -7.55
CA ALA A 70 -8.00 4.10 -7.92
C ALA A 70 -7.85 2.94 -8.90
N ARG A 71 -8.97 2.25 -9.11
CA ARG A 71 -9.16 1.36 -10.25
C ARG A 71 -10.24 1.97 -11.13
N VAL A 72 -9.96 2.13 -12.41
CA VAL A 72 -10.86 2.77 -13.38
C VAL A 72 -11.09 1.84 -14.56
N LEU A 73 -12.29 1.88 -15.13
CA LEU A 73 -12.55 1.23 -16.41
C LEU A 73 -12.14 2.17 -17.54
N THR A 74 -11.67 1.65 -18.66
CA THR A 74 -11.30 2.48 -19.83
C THR A 74 -11.60 1.74 -21.12
N LYS A 75 -11.79 2.47 -22.21
CA LYS A 75 -12.01 1.94 -23.56
C LYS A 75 -10.71 1.69 -24.30
N ARG A 76 -9.70 2.52 -24.05
CA ARG A 76 -8.36 2.35 -24.64
C ARG A 76 -7.41 1.64 -23.68
N TYR A 77 -6.42 0.95 -24.25
CA TYR A 77 -5.30 0.45 -23.48
C TYR A 77 -4.42 1.59 -22.97
N TRP A 78 -3.92 1.45 -21.74
CA TRP A 78 -2.97 2.35 -21.10
C TRP A 78 -1.68 1.60 -20.82
N GLN A 79 -0.54 2.17 -21.21
CA GLN A 79 0.75 1.53 -20.95
C GLN A 79 1.10 1.65 -19.46
N PRO A 80 1.51 0.57 -18.77
CA PRO A 80 2.09 0.68 -17.43
C PRO A 80 3.25 1.68 -17.43
N GLY A 81 3.25 2.59 -16.46
CA GLY A 81 4.19 3.72 -16.37
C GLY A 81 3.74 4.99 -17.08
N GLU A 82 2.74 4.94 -17.97
CA GLU A 82 2.13 6.14 -18.57
C GLU A 82 1.55 7.04 -17.46
N ALA A 83 1.62 8.35 -17.68
CA ALA A 83 1.28 9.36 -16.67
C ALA A 83 0.02 10.16 -17.06
N PRO A 84 -1.19 9.60 -16.90
CA PRO A 84 -2.41 10.31 -17.23
C PRO A 84 -2.70 11.47 -16.28
N LEU A 85 -3.44 12.45 -16.78
CA LEU A 85 -4.16 13.42 -15.98
C LEU A 85 -5.56 12.89 -15.67
N LEU A 86 -5.84 12.71 -14.37
CA LEU A 86 -7.17 12.40 -13.86
C LEU A 86 -7.87 13.71 -13.48
N THR A 87 -9.10 13.92 -13.94
CA THR A 87 -9.90 15.10 -13.63
C THR A 87 -11.28 14.64 -13.16
N PRO A 88 -11.60 14.70 -11.85
CA PRO A 88 -12.94 14.43 -11.37
C PRO A 88 -13.95 15.40 -11.98
N LEU A 89 -15.19 14.96 -12.17
CA LEU A 89 -16.25 15.88 -12.60
C LEU A 89 -16.72 16.82 -11.48
N ILE A 90 -16.49 16.44 -10.22
CA ILE A 90 -16.93 17.15 -9.02
C ILE A 90 -15.84 17.09 -7.96
N GLY A 91 -15.68 18.18 -7.20
CA GLY A 91 -14.84 18.21 -6.01
C GLY A 91 -13.40 18.62 -6.29
N GLU A 92 -12.48 17.67 -6.16
CA GLU A 92 -11.03 17.90 -6.17
C GLU A 92 -10.49 18.37 -7.53
N PHE A 93 -9.31 18.99 -7.47
CA PHE A 93 -8.57 19.42 -8.66
C PHE A 93 -8.01 18.25 -9.47
N PRO A 94 -7.70 18.47 -10.76
CA PRO A 94 -7.00 17.48 -11.58
C PRO A 94 -5.70 16.99 -10.92
N LYS A 95 -5.44 15.68 -11.01
CA LYS A 95 -4.30 15.02 -10.38
C LYS A 95 -3.55 14.19 -11.41
N HIS A 96 -2.23 14.37 -11.47
CA HIS A 96 -1.35 13.47 -12.22
C HIS A 96 -1.31 12.11 -11.54
N ALA A 97 -1.41 11.06 -12.34
CA ALA A 97 -1.34 9.69 -11.88
C ALA A 97 -0.30 8.91 -12.68
N ARG A 98 0.09 7.75 -12.17
CA ARG A 98 0.86 6.74 -12.91
C ARG A 98 0.01 5.49 -13.08
N VAL A 99 0.00 4.95 -14.29
CA VAL A 99 -0.60 3.64 -14.57
C VAL A 99 0.27 2.56 -13.95
N VAL A 100 -0.30 1.77 -13.05
CA VAL A 100 0.39 0.65 -12.37
C VAL A 100 0.18 -0.64 -13.15
N TYR A 101 -1.03 -0.86 -13.66
CA TYR A 101 -1.37 -2.00 -14.51
C TYR A 101 -2.54 -1.65 -15.42
N CYS A 102 -2.69 -2.40 -16.50
CA CYS A 102 -3.82 -2.35 -17.41
C CYS A 102 -4.17 -3.78 -17.83
N HIS A 103 -5.38 -4.24 -17.50
CA HIS A 103 -5.85 -5.59 -17.79
C HIS A 103 -7.06 -5.56 -18.72
N PRO A 104 -7.02 -6.29 -19.86
CA PRO A 104 -8.18 -6.39 -20.74
C PRO A 104 -9.35 -7.08 -20.03
N GLN A 105 -10.56 -6.71 -20.40
CA GLN A 105 -11.81 -7.26 -19.90
C GLN A 105 -12.54 -8.03 -21.02
N PRO A 106 -13.39 -9.02 -20.70
CA PRO A 106 -14.12 -9.80 -21.71
C PRO A 106 -15.02 -8.98 -22.63
N ASN A 107 -15.47 -7.81 -22.20
CA ASN A 107 -16.29 -6.89 -22.98
C ASN A 107 -15.48 -5.95 -23.90
N GLY A 108 -14.16 -6.16 -24.00
CA GLY A 108 -13.26 -5.32 -24.80
C GLY A 108 -12.81 -4.02 -24.14
N SER A 109 -13.23 -3.74 -22.90
CA SER A 109 -12.69 -2.64 -22.11
C SER A 109 -11.41 -3.04 -21.37
N TYR A 110 -10.84 -2.12 -20.61
CA TYR A 110 -9.68 -2.36 -19.77
C TYR A 110 -9.93 -1.90 -18.34
N CYS A 111 -9.50 -2.70 -17.38
CA CYS A 111 -9.40 -2.35 -15.97
C CYS A 111 -8.01 -1.80 -15.69
N VAL A 112 -7.92 -0.54 -15.28
CA VAL A 112 -6.66 0.20 -15.14
C VAL A 112 -6.47 0.57 -13.68
N GLY A 113 -5.35 0.13 -13.11
CA GLY A 113 -4.91 0.57 -11.80
C GLY A 113 -4.07 1.83 -11.94
N ILE A 114 -4.45 2.89 -11.23
CA ILE A 114 -3.69 4.14 -11.19
C ILE A 114 -3.25 4.46 -9.76
N ALA A 115 -2.08 5.08 -9.65
CA ALA A 115 -1.51 5.55 -8.39
C ALA A 115 -1.22 7.05 -8.46
N PHE A 116 -1.41 7.73 -7.34
CA PHE A 116 -1.05 9.14 -7.18
C PHE A 116 0.24 9.25 -6.37
N GLU A 117 1.04 10.25 -6.72
CA GLU A 117 2.17 10.65 -5.89
C GLU A 117 1.79 11.87 -5.03
N GLY A 118 2.42 11.96 -3.85
CA GLY A 118 2.26 13.07 -2.94
C GLY A 118 0.99 12.98 -2.07
N PRO A 119 0.33 14.12 -1.76
CA PRO A 119 -0.76 14.17 -0.79
C PRO A 119 -1.97 13.31 -1.17
N SER A 120 -2.70 12.89 -0.14
CA SER A 120 -3.95 12.14 -0.28
C SER A 120 -4.98 12.86 -1.14
N PHE A 121 -5.64 12.08 -1.99
CA PHE A 121 -6.73 12.53 -2.84
C PHE A 121 -8.07 12.27 -2.14
N LYS A 122 -8.91 13.31 -2.04
CA LYS A 122 -10.23 13.18 -1.41
C LYS A 122 -11.27 12.88 -2.48
N TRP A 123 -11.89 11.72 -2.40
CA TRP A 123 -12.91 11.32 -3.34
C TRP A 123 -14.27 11.89 -2.96
N HIS A 124 -15.01 12.38 -3.95
CA HIS A 124 -16.35 12.93 -3.82
C HIS A 124 -17.27 12.26 -4.84
N VAL A 125 -18.54 12.07 -4.48
CA VAL A 125 -19.60 11.56 -5.36
C VAL A 125 -20.63 12.63 -5.68
#